data_AF-A0A969DLC2-F1
#
_entry.id   AF-A0A969DLC2-F1
#
_cell.length_a   1.000
_cell.length_b   1.000
_cell.length_c   1.000
_cell.angle_alpha   90.00
_cell.angle_beta   90.00
_cell.angle_gamma   90.00
#
_symmetry.space_group_name_H-M   'P 1'
#
loop_
_entity.id
_entity.type
_entity.pdbx_description
1 polymer ?
#
loop_
_entity_poly.entity_id
_entity_poly.type
_entity_poly.pdbx_seq_one_letter_code
_entity_poly.pdbx_strand_id
1 'polypeptide(L)' 'MAFTTNRLLIGKIRQLVPALLQDHAYGVYELAVECARQLHEPICEMITPFYDGLSEMVDCGELHYDRQHNQVLPG' A
#
# COMPACT_ATOMS: atom_id res chain seq x y z
N MET A 1 -14.12 -15.18 -9.30
CA MET A 1 -12.98 -14.58 -10.02
C MET A 1 -12.31 -13.41 -9.28
N ALA A 2 -12.91 -12.83 -8.22
CA ALA A 2 -12.32 -11.72 -7.45
C ALA A 2 -11.06 -12.09 -6.62
N PHE A 3 -10.96 -13.33 -6.13
CA PHE A 3 -9.90 -13.75 -5.21
C PHE A 3 -8.49 -13.75 -5.84
N THR A 4 -8.41 -14.10 -7.12
CA THR A 4 -7.15 -14.09 -7.89
C THR A 4 -6.66 -12.68 -8.19
N THR A 5 -7.58 -11.74 -8.44
CA THR A 5 -7.24 -10.33 -8.68
C THR A 5 -6.67 -9.68 -7.43
N ASN A 6 -7.23 -9.99 -6.26
CA ASN A 6 -6.80 -9.40 -4.99
C ASN A 6 -5.34 -9.75 -4.64
N ARG A 7 -4.94 -11.02 -4.78
CA ARG A 7 -3.54 -11.44 -4.56
C ARG A 7 -2.55 -10.81 -5.53
N LEU A 8 -2.94 -10.64 -6.79
CA LEU A 8 -2.10 -9.98 -7.78
C LEU A 8 -1.90 -8.49 -7.45
N LEU A 9 -2.97 -7.81 -7.02
CA LEU A 9 -2.90 -6.41 -6.60
C LEU A 9 -2.05 -6.25 -5.33
N ILE A 10 -2.21 -7.10 -4.31
CA ILE A 10 -1.36 -7.10 -3.11
C ILE A 10 0.12 -7.25 -3.50
N GLY A 11 0.45 -8.21 -4.38
CA GLY A 11 1.82 -8.39 -4.86
C GLY A 11 2.40 -7.15 -5.54
N LYS A 12 1.62 -6.48 -6.38
CA LYS A 12 2.02 -5.22 -7.03
C LYS A 12 2.19 -4.08 -6.02
N ILE A 13 1.30 -3.97 -5.04
CA ILE A 13 1.35 -2.95 -3.98
C ILE A 13 2.63 -3.12 -3.14
N ARG A 14 2.97 -4.35 -2.76
CA ARG A 14 4.20 -4.64 -2.01
C ARG A 14 5.48 -4.26 -2.73
N GLN A 15 5.49 -4.31 -4.06
CA GLN A 15 6.62 -3.84 -4.85
C GLN A 15 6.66 -2.32 -4.98
N LEU A 16 5.49 -1.69 -5.06
CA LEU A 16 5.36 -0.27 -5.34
C LEU A 16 5.53 0.61 -4.10
N VAL A 17 4.96 0.20 -2.96
CA VAL A 17 4.97 0.99 -1.71
C VAL A 17 6.39 1.35 -1.25
N PRO A 18 7.37 0.43 -1.21
CA PRO A 18 8.74 0.78 -0.84
C PRO A 18 9.38 1.79 -1.79
N ALA A 19 9.10 1.69 -3.09
CA ALA A 19 9.62 2.62 -4.09
C ALA A 19 9.04 4.03 -3.91
N LEU A 20 7.76 4.13 -3.55
CA LEU A 20 7.11 5.41 -3.24
C LEU A 20 7.67 6.04 -1.96
N LEU A 21 7.86 5.23 -0.91
CA LEU A 21 8.31 5.70 0.41
C LEU A 21 9.78 6.12 0.46
N GLN A 22 10.59 5.77 -0.54
CA GLN A 22 11.99 6.24 -0.62
C GLN A 22 12.09 7.76 -0.75
N ASP A 23 11.13 8.38 -1.43
CA ASP A 23 11.18 9.81 -1.71
C ASP A 23 10.54 10.63 -0.59
N HIS A 24 9.43 10.15 0.00
CA HIS A 24 8.67 10.89 1.01
C HIS A 24 7.87 9.98 1.96
N ALA A 25 7.59 10.47 3.17
CA ALA A 25 6.57 9.89 4.04
C ALA A 25 5.18 10.20 3.47
N TYR A 26 4.31 9.20 3.40
CA TYR A 26 2.95 9.37 2.90
C TYR A 26 1.93 9.17 4.01
N GLY A 27 0.86 9.96 3.98
CA GLY A 27 -0.37 9.58 4.66
C GLY A 27 -0.93 8.29 4.05
N VAL A 28 -1.53 7.41 4.86
CA VAL A 28 -2.03 6.09 4.40
C VAL A 28 -2.96 6.22 3.18
N TYR A 29 -3.87 7.20 3.22
CA TYR A 29 -4.80 7.43 2.11
C TYR A 29 -4.10 7.99 0.86
N GLU A 30 -3.15 8.90 1.03
CA GLU A 30 -2.38 9.46 -0.10
C GLU A 30 -1.55 8.37 -0.78
N LEU A 31 -0.95 7.48 0.01
CA LEU A 31 -0.23 6.31 -0.50
C LEU A 31 -1.16 5.38 -1.28
N ALA A 32 -2.37 5.13 -0.79
CA ALA A 32 -3.36 4.31 -1.49
C ALA A 32 -3.78 4.92 -2.84
N VAL A 33 -4.00 6.24 -2.87
CA VAL A 33 -4.33 6.98 -4.10
C VAL A 33 -3.17 6.93 -5.09
N GLU A 34 -1.94 7.11 -4.61
CA GLU A 34 -0.74 7.06 -5.46
C GLU A 34 -0.54 5.64 -6.04
N CYS A 35 -0.74 4.60 -5.23
CA CYS A 35 -0.71 3.21 -5.69
C CYS A 35 -1.78 2.95 -6.76
N ALA A 36 -3.03 3.38 -6.53
CA ALA A 36 -4.11 3.24 -7.50
C ALA A 36 -3.77 3.95 -8.83
N ARG A 37 -3.20 5.15 -8.75
CA ARG A 37 -2.75 5.93 -9.91
C ARG A 37 -1.68 5.20 -10.71
N GLN A 38 -0.63 4.70 -10.07
CA GLN A 38 0.46 4.00 -10.78
C GLN A 38 0.01 2.65 -11.36
N LEU A 39 -0.88 1.95 -10.66
CA LEU A 39 -1.41 0.67 -11.10
C LEU A 39 -2.53 0.79 -12.14
N HIS A 40 -2.99 2.01 -12.43
CA HIS A 40 -4.11 2.30 -13.33
C HIS A 40 -5.41 1.60 -12.91
N GLU A 41 -5.61 1.46 -11.60
CA GLU A 41 -6.76 0.80 -11.01
C GLU A 41 -7.64 1.84 -10.29
N PRO A 42 -8.96 1.68 -10.29
CA PRO A 42 -9.84 2.56 -9.53
C PRO A 42 -9.62 2.37 -8.02
N ILE A 43 -9.55 3.48 -7.27
CA ILE A 43 -9.26 3.46 -5.83
C ILE A 43 -10.24 2.57 -5.03
N CYS A 44 -11.50 2.49 -5.45
CA CYS A 44 -12.51 1.65 -4.80
C CYS A 44 -12.20 0.15 -4.86
N GLU A 45 -11.53 -0.31 -5.92
CA GLU A 45 -11.08 -1.70 -6.07
C GLU A 45 -9.71 -1.93 -5.39
N MET A 46 -8.98 -0.85 -5.12
CA MET A 46 -7.64 -0.87 -4.53
C MET A 46 -7.62 -0.80 -3.01
N ILE A 47 -8.63 -0.20 -2.38
CA ILE A 47 -8.65 0.03 -0.92
C ILE A 47 -8.40 -1.26 -0.14
N THR A 48 -9.17 -2.31 -0.37
CA THR A 48 -9.02 -3.58 0.36
C THR A 48 -7.64 -4.24 0.15
N PRO A 49 -7.20 -4.51 -1.11
CA PRO A 49 -5.85 -5.07 -1.33
C PRO A 49 -4.73 -4.19 -0.79
N PHE A 50 -4.92 -2.87 -0.78
CA PHE A 50 -3.94 -1.95 -0.25
C PHE A 50 -3.78 -2.11 1.26
N TYR A 51 -4.87 -2.08 2.02
CA TYR A 51 -4.79 -2.26 3.48
C TYR A 51 -4.29 -3.65 3.86
N ASP A 52 -4.72 -4.69 3.13
CA ASP A 52 -4.24 -6.06 3.35
C ASP A 52 -2.72 -6.14 3.12
N GLY A 53 -2.25 -5.62 1.98
CA GLY A 53 -0.82 -5.59 1.65
C GLY A 53 0.00 -4.74 2.62
N LEU A 54 -0.52 -3.58 3.04
CA LEU A 54 0.15 -2.71 4.00
C LEU A 54 0.26 -3.38 5.38
N SER A 55 -0.80 -4.05 5.84
CA SER A 55 -0.80 -4.80 7.09
C SER A 55 0.25 -5.91 7.06
N GLU A 56 0.29 -6.72 5.99
CA GLU A 56 1.29 -7.77 5.81
C GLU A 56 2.72 -7.21 5.86
N MET A 57 2.97 -6.08 5.21
CA MET A 57 4.29 -5.45 5.20
C MET A 57 4.71 -4.93 6.58
N VAL A 58 3.78 -4.34 7.33
CA VAL A 58 4.03 -3.90 8.72
C VAL A 58 4.30 -5.11 9.62
N ASP A 59 3.52 -6.19 9.49
CA ASP A 59 3.69 -7.43 10.25
C ASP A 59 5.03 -8.12 9.93
N CYS A 60 5.49 -8.01 8.68
CA CYS A 60 6.82 -8.48 8.25
C CYS A 60 7.97 -7.54 8.65
N GLY A 61 7.69 -6.36 9.20
CA GLY A 61 8.69 -5.36 9.55
C GLY A 61 9.31 -4.64 8.35
N GLU A 62 8.68 -4.72 7.18
CA GLU A 62 9.12 -4.02 5.96
C GLU A 62 8.77 -2.52 6.00
N LEU A 63 7.74 -2.17 6.78
CA LEU A 63 7.22 -0.81 6.94
C LEU A 63 6.94 -0.49 8.41
N HIS A 64 7.05 0.79 8.76
CA HIS A 64 6.58 1.30 10.04
C HIS A 64 5.32 2.14 9.82
N TYR A 65 4.25 1.81 10.54
CA TYR A 65 3.04 2.64 10.57
C TYR A 65 3.05 3.56 11.79
N ASP A 66 3.23 4.86 11.54
CA ASP A 66 3.09 5.88 12.57
C ASP A 66 1.62 6.26 12.75
N ARG A 67 1.02 5.71 13.81
CA ARG A 67 -0.37 5.97 14.18
C ARG A 67 -0.62 7.40 14.64
N GLN A 68 0.38 8.12 15.16
CA GLN A 68 0.20 9.49 15.65
C GLN A 68 -0.03 10.44 14.47
N HIS A 69 0.67 10.21 13.36
CA HIS A 69 0.58 11.05 12.17
C HIS A 69 -0.23 10.42 11.03
N ASN A 70 -0.73 9.19 11.22
CA ASN A 70 -1.40 8.39 10.19
C ASN A 70 -0.54 8.24 8.91
N GLN A 71 0.74 7.96 9.12
CA GLN A 71 1.76 7.91 8.08
C GLN A 71 2.39 6.52 7.99
N VAL A 72 2.81 6.16 6.78
CA VAL A 72 3.62 4.97 6.52
C VAL A 72 5.05 5.44 6.27
N LEU A 73 5.99 4.76 6.89
CA LEU A 73 7.42 5.02 6.81
C LEU A 73 8.13 3.72 6.41
N PRO A 74 9.33 3.82 5.80
CA PRO A 74 10.19 2.65 5.62
C PRO A 74 10.51 2.00 6.98
N GLY A 75 10.48 0.67 7.04
CA GLY A 75 10.82 -0.12 8.24
C GLY A 75 12.31 -0.19 8.52
#